data_AF-A0A3D4EJH8-F1
#
_entry.id   AF-A0A3D4EJH8-F1
#
_cell.length_a   1.000
_cell.length_b   1.000
_cell.length_c   1.000
_cell.angle_alpha   90.00
_cell.angle_beta   90.00
_cell.angle_gamma   90.00
#
_symmetry.space_group_name_H-M   'P 1'
#
loop_
_entity.id
_entity.type
_entity.pdbx_description
1 polymer ?
#
loop_
_entity_poly.entity_id
_entity_poly.type
_entity_poly.pdbx_seq_one_letter_code
_entity_poly.pdbx_strand_id
1 'polypeptide(L)' 'EKAMQHKVFENEEIKNIFTALGVTIGTEEDSKALNLSKLRYKKIVIMCDADVDGSHIATLILTFFFRYMRE' A
#
# COMPACT_ATOMS: atom_id res chain seq x y z
N GLU A 1 -7.00 -12.44 -0.61
CA GLU A 1 -7.53 -12.90 0.70
C GLU A 1 -8.25 -11.77 1.44
N LYS A 2 -9.31 -12.09 2.20
CA LYS A 2 -10.06 -11.16 3.07
C LYS A 2 -9.35 -11.05 4.43
N ALA A 3 -8.18 -10.43 4.48
CA ALA A 3 -7.64 -9.96 5.76
C ALA A 3 -8.54 -8.79 6.22
N MET A 4 -9.03 -8.84 7.46
CA MET A 4 -9.77 -7.72 8.05
C MET A 4 -8.92 -6.46 7.95
N GLN A 5 -9.51 -5.34 7.51
CA GLN A 5 -8.77 -4.12 7.14
C GLN A 5 -7.75 -3.66 8.19
N HIS A 6 -7.94 -3.95 9.48
CA HIS A 6 -6.99 -3.64 10.54
C HIS A 6 -5.69 -4.45 10.49
N LYS A 7 -5.74 -5.74 10.14
CA LYS A 7 -4.54 -6.60 10.10
C LYS A 7 -3.54 -6.19 9.04
N VAL A 8 -4.01 -5.57 7.96
CA VAL A 8 -3.15 -5.08 6.88
C VAL A 8 -2.29 -3.92 7.36
N PHE A 9 -2.83 -3.06 8.22
CA PHE A 9 -2.08 -1.95 8.82
C PHE A 9 -1.19 -2.38 9.99
N GLU A 10 -1.36 -3.58 10.52
CA GLU A 10 -0.46 -4.15 11.54
C GLU A 10 0.83 -4.69 10.94
N ASN A 11 0.84 -5.03 9.65
CA ASN A 11 2.03 -5.54 8.96
C ASN A 11 3.11 -4.45 8.84
N GLU A 12 4.32 -4.76 9.30
CA GLU A 12 5.44 -3.82 9.32
C GLU A 12 5.95 -3.45 7.92
N GLU A 13 5.94 -4.37 6.96
CA GLU A 13 6.34 -4.07 5.57
C GLU A 13 5.42 -3.03 4.95
N ILE A 14 4.11 -3.16 5.20
CA ILE A 14 3.10 -2.20 4.73
C ILE A 14 3.29 -0.83 5.38
N LYS A 15 3.57 -0.78 6.69
CA LYS A 15 3.90 0.47 7.39
C LYS A 15 5.15 1.12 6.82
N ASN A 16 6.17 0.31 6.49
CA ASN A 16 7.41 0.80 5.90
C ASN A 16 7.16 1.39 4.51
N ILE A 17 6.33 0.76 3.68
CA ILE A 17 5.92 1.29 2.38
C ILE A 17 5.21 2.64 2.54
N PHE A 18 4.23 2.76 3.43
CA PHE A 18 3.53 4.04 3.66
C PHE A 18 4.46 5.12 4.18
N THR A 19 5.31 4.77 5.14
CA THR A 19 6.29 5.69 5.70
C THR A 19 7.24 6.17 4.60
N ALA A 20 7.69 5.29 3.70
CA ALA A 20 8.56 5.60 2.56
C ALA A 20 7.87 6.49 1.51
N LEU A 21 6.59 6.23 1.22
CA LEU A 21 5.79 7.03 0.30
C LEU A 21 5.37 8.39 0.89
N GLY A 22 5.47 8.59 2.21
CA GLY A 22 5.01 9.79 2.89
C GLY A 22 3.49 9.83 3.11
N VAL A 23 2.87 8.65 3.14
CA VAL A 23 1.44 8.47 3.36
C VAL A 23 1.20 8.30 4.86
N THR A 24 0.22 9.00 5.39
CA THR A 24 -0.21 8.84 6.78
C THR A 24 -1.61 8.26 6.83
N ILE A 25 -1.89 7.46 7.87
CA ILE A 25 -3.23 6.93 8.14
C ILE A 25 -3.95 7.96 9.02
N GLY A 26 -5.16 8.34 8.62
CA GLY A 26 -5.99 9.33 9.29
C GLY A 26 -6.06 10.65 8.53
N THR A 27 -7.28 11.11 8.31
CA THR A 27 -7.65 12.47 7.89
C THR A 27 -8.51 13.11 8.98
N GLU A 28 -8.76 14.42 8.91
CA GLU A 28 -9.65 15.10 9.87
C GLU A 28 -11.07 14.55 9.84
N GLU A 29 -11.50 13.98 8.70
CA GLU A 29 -12.85 13.45 8.49
C GLU A 29 -12.95 11.95 8.78
N ASP A 30 -11.86 11.19 8.57
CA ASP A 30 -11.83 9.75 8.80
C ASP A 30 -10.45 9.29 9.32
N SER A 31 -10.45 8.77 10.55
CA SER A 31 -9.27 8.19 11.21
C SER A 31 -8.72 6.93 10.54
N LYS A 32 -9.44 6.38 9.55
CA LYS A 32 -9.05 5.18 8.77
C LYS A 32 -8.73 5.48 7.30
N ALA A 33 -8.92 6.72 6.84
CA ALA A 33 -8.59 7.10 5.47
C ALA A 33 -7.08 7.29 5.29
N LEU A 34 -6.57 7.02 4.09
CA LEU A 34 -5.18 7.27 3.74
C LEU A 34 -5.02 8.72 3.27
N ASN A 35 -4.15 9.46 3.93
CA ASN A 35 -3.83 10.84 3.56
C ASN A 35 -2.64 10.86 2.58
N LEU A 36 -2.94 11.18 1.32
CA LEU A 36 -1.99 11.24 0.22
C LEU A 36 -1.38 12.64 0.02
N SER A 37 -1.72 13.63 0.85
CA SER A 37 -1.35 15.04 0.64
C SER A 37 0.16 15.30 0.65
N LYS A 38 0.93 14.45 1.32
CA LYS A 38 2.40 14.56 1.46
C LYS A 38 3.17 13.49 0.68
N LEU A 39 2.57 12.97 -0.40
CA LEU A 39 3.17 11.94 -1.23
C LEU A 39 4.55 12.38 -1.76
N ARG A 40 5.60 11.65 -1.40
CA ARG A 40 6.98 11.94 -1.82
C ARG A 40 7.28 11.42 -3.22
N TYR A 41 6.62 10.34 -3.62
CA TYR A 41 6.87 9.66 -4.88
C TYR A 41 5.57 9.49 -5.67
N LYS A 42 5.51 10.09 -6.86
CA LYS A 42 4.35 10.00 -7.77
C LYS A 42 4.38 8.79 -8.69
N LYS A 43 5.47 8.01 -8.64
CA LYS A 43 5.67 6.81 -9.44
C LYS A 43 6.27 5.72 -8.56
N ILE A 44 5.76 4.51 -8.72
CA ILE A 44 6.23 3.32 -8.03
C ILE A 44 6.62 2.32 -9.11
N VAL A 45 7.82 1.74 -9.00
CA VAL A 45 8.30 0.70 -9.90
C VAL A 45 8.39 -0.58 -9.09
N ILE A 46 7.63 -1.60 -9.49
CA ILE A 46 7.67 -2.93 -8.88
C ILE A 46 8.63 -3.76 -9.73
N MET A 47 9.70 -4.24 -9.12
CA MET A 47 10.70 -5.09 -9.77
C MET A 47 10.67 -6.45 -9.11
N CYS A 48 10.35 -7.48 -9.88
CA CYS A 48 10.29 -8.87 -9.44
C CYS A 48 10.94 -9.75 -10.51
N ASP A 49 11.31 -10.96 -10.14
CA ASP A 49 11.89 -11.94 -11.05
C ASP A 49 10.89 -12.35 -12.14
N ALA A 50 11.41 -12.77 -13.29
CA ALA A 50 10.62 -13.16 -14.45
C ALA A 50 10.09 -14.60 -14.33
N ASP A 51 9.45 -14.90 -13.21
CA ASP A 51 8.86 -16.21 -12.91
C ASP A 51 7.41 -16.08 -12.38
N VAL A 52 6.83 -17.23 -12.02
CA VAL A 52 5.45 -17.33 -11.53
C VAL A 52 5.29 -16.64 -10.18
N ASP A 53 6.31 -16.73 -9.32
CA ASP A 53 6.29 -16.15 -7.98
C ASP A 53 6.43 -14.62 -8.04
N GLY A 54 7.29 -14.10 -8.92
CA GLY A 54 7.40 -12.68 -9.21
C GLY A 54 6.10 -12.10 -9.76
N SER A 55 5.41 -12.83 -10.64
CA SER A 55 4.08 -12.45 -11.13
C SER A 55 3.03 -12.43 -10.00
N HIS A 56 3.11 -13.40 -9.08
CA HIS A 56 2.22 -13.47 -7.92
C HIS A 56 2.46 -12.29 -6.95
N ILE A 57 3.71 -11.99 -6.60
CA ILE A 57 4.10 -10.86 -5.74
C ILE A 57 3.65 -9.54 -6.36
N ALA A 58 3.93 -9.32 -7.65
CA ALA A 58 3.53 -8.11 -8.35
C ALA A 58 2.01 -7.92 -8.29
N THR A 59 1.23 -8.98 -8.46
CA THR A 59 -0.23 -8.96 -8.38
C THR A 59 -0.74 -8.62 -6.98
N LEU A 60 -0.11 -9.15 -5.92
CA LEU A 60 -0.45 -8.84 -4.54
C LEU A 60 -0.23 -7.35 -4.22
N ILE A 61 0.94 -6.82 -4.61
CA ILE A 61 1.29 -5.41 -4.42
C ILE A 61 0.34 -4.50 -5.24
N LEU A 62 0.04 -4.86 -6.50
CA LEU A 62 -0.93 -4.11 -7.30
C LEU A 62 -2.32 -4.09 -6.65
N THR A 63 -2.77 -5.24 -6.16
CA THR A 63 -4.07 -5.37 -5.48
C THR A 63 -4.13 -4.52 -4.22
N PHE A 64 -3.01 -4.41 -3.51
CA PHE A 64 -2.89 -3.55 -2.34
C PHE A 64 -3.08 -2.07 -2.72
N PHE A 65 -2.32 -1.55 -3.69
CA PHE A 65 -2.49 -0.18 -4.16
C PHE A 65 -3.90 0.06 -4.70
N PHE A 66 -4.42 -0.85 -5.51
CA PHE A 66 -5.76 -0.76 -6.09
C PHE A 66 -6.89 -0.77 -5.04
N ARG A 67 -6.70 -1.40 -3.89
CA ARG A 67 -7.75 -1.48 -2.86
C ARG A 67 -7.70 -0.33 -1.87
N TYR A 68 -6.51 0.09 -1.47
CA TYR A 68 -6.33 1.04 -0.36
C TYR A 68 -6.02 2.45 -0.84
N MET A 69 -5.29 2.63 -1.93
CA MET A 69 -4.91 3.94 -2.46
C MET A 69 -5.77 4.28 -3.68
N ARG A 70 -7.10 4.29 -3.48
CA ARG A 70 -8.09 4.62 -4.52
C ARG A 70 -8.41 6.11 -4.52
N GLU A 71 -7.42 6.95 -4.82
CA GLU A 71 -7.59 8.34 -5.28
C GLU A 71 -6.48 8.71 -6.26
#